data_AF-A0A1V6HLB2-F1
#
_entry.id   AF-A0A1V6HLB2-F1
#
_cell.length_a   1.000
_cell.length_b   1.000
_cell.length_c   1.000
_cell.angle_alpha   90.00
_cell.angle_beta   90.00
_cell.angle_gamma   90.00
#
_symmetry.space_group_name_H-M   'P 1'
#
loop_
_entity.id
_entity.type
_entity.pdbx_description
1 polymer ?
#
loop_
_entity_poly.entity_id
_entity_poly.type
_entity_poly.pdbx_seq_one_letter_code
_entity_poly.pdbx_strand_id
1 'polypeptide(L)'
;MRGHPWYPGETISVAIGQSALLTTPLQVAVAYAALANGGELVVPHLVRGERPPAPAKRLPIAPRHLAAVRDGLWQVVNAQGTGAAAFAAGLDIAGKTGTVQVVAQETWIDSATLPWEQRDHAWFASYAPAGDPRLVVVVFVEHGGKGSRAAAPVAKALHEKAHESEHGIVQPS
;
A
#
# COMPACT_ATOMS: atom_id res chain seq x y z
N MET A 1 -10.47 21.64 -5.29
CA MET A 1 -9.96 22.28 -6.54
C MET A 1 -11.08 22.38 -7.57
N ARG A 2 -11.75 23.53 -7.64
CA ARG A 2 -12.61 23.88 -8.78
C ARG A 2 -12.31 25.34 -9.10
N GLY A 3 -11.79 25.62 -10.30
CA GLY A 3 -11.70 26.98 -10.85
C GLY A 3 -10.31 27.55 -11.21
N HIS A 4 -9.20 26.90 -10.85
CA HIS A 4 -7.84 27.35 -11.23
C HIS A 4 -7.28 26.53 -12.41
N PRO A 5 -6.52 27.16 -13.32
CA PRO A 5 -5.88 26.46 -14.44
C PRO A 5 -4.78 25.52 -13.93
N TRP A 6 -4.52 24.44 -14.66
CA TRP A 6 -3.45 23.48 -14.34
C TRP A 6 -2.08 24.11 -14.53
N TYR A 7 -1.22 24.00 -13.51
CA TYR A 7 0.17 24.46 -13.60
C TYR A 7 1.13 23.28 -13.75
N PRO A 8 2.20 23.39 -14.55
CA PRO A 8 3.15 22.29 -14.77
C PRO A 8 3.71 21.67 -13.48
N GLY A 9 3.91 22.48 -12.43
CA GLY A 9 4.39 22.02 -11.12
C GLY A 9 3.43 21.08 -10.39
N GLU A 10 2.11 21.17 -10.63
CA GLU A 10 1.12 20.31 -9.99
C GLU A 10 1.26 18.85 -10.42
N THR A 11 1.73 18.61 -11.65
CA THR A 11 2.01 17.26 -12.18
C THR A 11 2.98 16.48 -11.28
N ILE A 12 4.03 17.14 -10.80
CA ILE A 12 5.06 16.51 -9.97
C ILE A 12 4.50 16.15 -8.60
N SER A 13 3.74 17.05 -7.98
CA SER A 13 3.09 16.79 -6.69
C SER A 13 2.07 15.66 -6.79
N VAL A 14 1.23 15.65 -7.84
CA VAL A 14 0.23 14.61 -8.05
C VAL A 14 0.89 13.26 -8.31
N ALA A 15 2.03 13.21 -9.01
CA ALA A 15 2.75 11.96 -9.29
C ALA A 15 3.24 11.24 -8.03
N ILE A 16 3.51 11.97 -6.94
CA ILE A 16 3.88 11.39 -5.63
C ILE A 16 2.70 11.28 -4.66
N GLY A 17 1.48 11.58 -5.12
CA GLY A 17 0.25 11.50 -4.33
C GLY A 17 0.01 12.68 -3.38
N GLN A 18 0.62 13.84 -3.65
CA GLN A 18 0.36 15.09 -2.93
C GLN A 18 -0.62 15.97 -3.72
N SER A 19 -1.18 16.99 -3.07
CA SER A 19 -2.11 17.96 -3.66
C SER A 19 -3.51 17.38 -3.95
N ALA A 20 -3.93 17.29 -5.22
CA ALA A 20 -5.31 17.00 -5.61
C ALA A 20 -5.73 15.52 -5.49
N LEU A 21 -4.78 14.61 -5.26
CA LEU A 21 -5.01 13.17 -5.34
C LEU A 21 -5.69 12.67 -4.06
N LEU A 22 -7.01 12.54 -4.10
CA LEU A 22 -7.79 11.89 -3.04
C LEU A 22 -8.13 10.46 -3.45
N THR A 23 -7.80 9.50 -2.59
CA THR A 23 -8.10 8.08 -2.79
C THR A 23 -8.54 7.43 -1.48
N THR A 24 -9.38 6.41 -1.59
CA THR A 24 -9.82 5.61 -0.44
C THR A 24 -8.92 4.39 -0.23
N PRO A 25 -8.82 3.85 1.00
CA PRO A 25 -8.10 2.60 1.23
C PRO A 25 -8.57 1.44 0.36
N LEU A 26 -9.87 1.36 0.07
CA LEU A 26 -10.45 0.33 -0.80
C LEU A 26 -9.98 0.47 -2.26
N GLN A 27 -9.88 1.70 -2.78
CA GLN A 27 -9.35 1.94 -4.12
C GLN A 27 -7.86 1.56 -4.22
N VAL A 28 -7.07 1.86 -3.18
CA VAL A 28 -5.68 1.43 -3.10
C VAL A 28 -5.58 -0.10 -3.06
N ALA A 29 -6.46 -0.76 -2.30
CA ALA A 29 -6.49 -2.23 -2.24
C ALA A 29 -6.81 -2.85 -3.61
N VAL A 30 -7.76 -2.29 -4.36
CA VAL A 30 -8.07 -2.74 -5.73
C VAL A 30 -6.87 -2.54 -6.67
N ALA A 31 -6.18 -1.40 -6.55
CA ALA A 31 -4.98 -1.14 -7.35
C ALA A 31 -3.87 -2.16 -7.04
N TYR A 32 -3.62 -2.45 -5.76
CA TYR A 32 -2.62 -3.46 -5.35
C TYR A 32 -3.02 -4.87 -5.74
N ALA A 33 -4.32 -5.21 -5.67
CA ALA A 33 -4.83 -6.48 -6.18
C ALA A 33 -4.55 -6.64 -7.67
N ALA A 34 -4.76 -5.58 -8.47
CA ALA A 34 -4.43 -5.59 -9.90
C ALA A 34 -2.92 -5.74 -10.15
N LEU A 35 -2.05 -5.12 -9.34
CA LEU A 35 -0.61 -5.34 -9.45
C LEU A 35 -0.22 -6.79 -9.13
N ALA A 36 -0.83 -7.35 -8.09
CA ALA A 36 -0.56 -8.69 -7.60
C ALA A 36 -1.03 -9.78 -8.59
N ASN A 37 -2.24 -9.65 -9.15
CA ASN A 37 -2.89 -10.69 -9.97
C ASN A 37 -2.59 -10.62 -11.47
N GLY A 38 -1.61 -9.82 -11.91
CA GLY A 38 -1.26 -9.73 -13.33
C GLY A 38 -2.04 -8.68 -14.13
N GLY A 39 -2.76 -7.78 -13.47
CA GLY A 39 -3.39 -6.60 -14.06
C GLY A 39 -4.92 -6.62 -14.07
N GLU A 40 -5.58 -7.58 -13.44
CA GLU A 40 -7.04 -7.66 -13.41
C GLU A 40 -7.64 -6.77 -12.32
N LEU A 41 -8.50 -5.83 -12.72
CA LEU A 41 -9.26 -5.00 -11.79
C LEU A 41 -10.41 -5.81 -11.20
N VAL A 42 -10.21 -6.29 -10.00
CA VAL A 42 -11.23 -6.99 -9.20
C VAL A 42 -12.33 -6.03 -8.75
N VAL A 43 -13.53 -6.57 -8.57
CA VAL A 43 -14.65 -5.84 -7.95
C VAL A 43 -14.78 -6.29 -6.49
N PRO A 44 -14.52 -5.40 -5.51
CA PRO A 44 -14.69 -5.74 -4.11
C PRO A 44 -16.14 -6.13 -3.79
N HIS A 45 -16.30 -7.18 -3.00
CA HIS A 45 -17.58 -7.66 -2.50
C HIS A 45 -17.39 -8.25 -1.11
N LEU A 46 -18.41 -8.14 -0.24
CA LEU A 46 -18.36 -8.64 1.14
C LEU A 46 -19.16 -9.93 1.34
N VAL A 47 -20.18 -10.16 0.52
CA VAL A 47 -21.08 -11.30 0.68
C VAL A 47 -20.37 -12.57 0.21
N ARG A 48 -20.18 -13.51 1.15
CA ARG A 48 -19.61 -14.83 0.87
C ARG A 48 -20.68 -15.75 0.27
N GLY A 49 -20.35 -16.48 -0.78
CA GLY A 49 -21.23 -17.49 -1.40
C GLY A 49 -21.99 -17.00 -2.63
N GLU A 50 -22.01 -15.69 -2.87
CA GLU A 50 -22.40 -15.14 -4.16
C GLU A 50 -21.21 -15.18 -5.11
N ARG A 51 -21.48 -15.42 -6.41
CA ARG A 51 -20.42 -15.37 -7.42
C ARG A 51 -19.90 -13.92 -7.48
N PRO A 52 -18.59 -13.69 -7.28
CA PRO A 52 -18.02 -12.36 -7.44
C PRO A 52 -18.40 -11.79 -8.80
N PRO A 53 -18.66 -10.47 -8.90
CA PRO A 53 -18.74 -9.83 -10.20
C PRO A 53 -17.47 -10.14 -10.99
N ALA A 54 -17.60 -10.38 -12.30
CA ALA A 54 -16.43 -10.58 -13.15
C ALA A 54 -15.49 -9.35 -13.05
N PRO A 55 -14.16 -9.54 -13.19
CA PRO A 55 -13.22 -8.43 -13.20
C PRO A 55 -13.66 -7.34 -14.18
N ALA A 56 -13.63 -6.08 -13.75
CA ALA A 56 -14.17 -4.98 -14.52
C ALA A 56 -13.39 -4.75 -15.82
N LYS A 57 -12.05 -4.92 -15.77
CA LYS A 57 -11.13 -4.69 -16.89
C LYS A 57 -9.73 -5.23 -16.55
N ARG A 58 -8.92 -5.53 -17.58
CA ARG A 58 -7.47 -5.71 -17.43
C ARG A 58 -6.73 -4.41 -17.73
N LEU A 59 -5.82 -4.00 -16.84
CA LEU A 59 -4.98 -2.83 -17.03
C LEU A 59 -4.07 -3.01 -18.25
N PRO A 60 -3.92 -2.00 -19.12
CA PRO A 60 -3.08 -2.07 -20.31
C PRO A 60 -1.59 -1.88 -19.96
N ILE A 61 -1.06 -2.71 -19.06
CA ILE A 61 0.33 -2.65 -18.60
C ILE A 61 1.12 -3.75 -19.30
N ALA A 62 2.23 -3.37 -19.96
CA ALA A 62 3.12 -4.35 -20.57
C ALA A 62 3.72 -5.27 -19.48
N PRO A 63 3.82 -6.59 -19.70
CA PRO A 63 4.30 -7.54 -18.68
C PRO A 63 5.64 -7.14 -18.05
N ARG A 64 6.58 -6.62 -18.84
CA ARG A 64 7.88 -6.14 -18.36
C ARG A 64 7.77 -4.98 -17.35
N HIS A 65 6.82 -4.07 -17.54
CA HIS A 65 6.64 -2.94 -16.62
C HIS A 65 5.97 -3.41 -15.34
N LEU A 66 5.01 -4.33 -15.43
CA LEU A 66 4.40 -4.92 -14.25
C LEU A 66 5.41 -5.70 -13.42
N ALA A 67 6.28 -6.48 -14.08
CA ALA A 67 7.37 -7.19 -13.42
C ALA A 67 8.31 -6.23 -12.67
N ALA A 68 8.72 -5.13 -13.31
CA ALA A 68 9.57 -4.11 -12.67
C ALA A 68 8.90 -3.45 -11.46
N VAL A 69 7.59 -3.17 -11.54
CA VAL A 69 6.83 -2.63 -10.40
C VAL A 69 6.76 -3.63 -9.25
N ARG A 70 6.44 -4.90 -9.54
CA ARG A 70 6.35 -5.97 -8.52
C ARG A 70 7.71 -6.21 -7.85
N ASP A 71 8.78 -6.20 -8.62
CA ASP A 71 10.15 -6.31 -8.13
C ASP A 71 10.51 -5.14 -7.21
N GLY A 72 10.23 -3.90 -7.62
CA GLY A 72 10.41 -2.72 -6.77
C GLY A 72 9.63 -2.79 -5.45
N LEU A 73 8.37 -3.27 -5.49
CA LEU A 73 7.56 -3.48 -4.28
C LEU A 73 8.14 -4.56 -3.37
N TRP A 74 8.70 -5.63 -3.92
CA TRP A 74 9.40 -6.65 -3.14
C TRP A 74 10.67 -6.08 -2.50
N GLN A 75 11.48 -5.33 -3.24
CA GLN A 75 12.72 -4.73 -2.73
C GLN A 75 12.47 -3.74 -1.57
N VAL A 76 11.34 -3.02 -1.58
CA VAL A 76 10.98 -2.10 -0.49
C VAL A 76 10.93 -2.80 0.87
N VAL A 77 10.56 -4.07 0.91
CA VAL A 77 10.45 -4.85 2.15
C VAL A 77 11.66 -5.75 2.37
N ASN A 78 12.15 -6.39 1.30
CA ASN A 78 13.10 -7.52 1.42
C ASN A 78 14.55 -7.12 1.11
N ALA A 79 14.80 -5.95 0.49
CA ALA A 79 16.14 -5.50 0.11
C ALA A 79 16.54 -4.20 0.82
N GLN A 80 16.33 -4.14 2.15
CA GLN A 80 16.64 -2.97 3.00
C GLN A 80 15.95 -1.66 2.58
N GLY A 81 14.79 -1.75 1.94
CA GLY A 81 14.00 -0.58 1.59
C GLY A 81 13.24 0.04 2.77
N THR A 82 12.50 1.11 2.48
CA THR A 82 11.72 1.86 3.49
C THR A 82 10.66 1.03 4.22
N GLY A 83 10.26 -0.12 3.67
CA GLY A 83 9.27 -1.03 4.24
C GLY A 83 9.87 -2.20 5.01
N ALA A 84 11.17 -2.18 5.33
CA ALA A 84 11.86 -3.27 6.04
C ALA A 84 11.17 -3.70 7.36
N ALA A 85 10.43 -2.80 8.02
CA ALA A 85 9.65 -3.14 9.21
C ALA A 85 8.50 -4.14 8.93
N ALA A 86 8.12 -4.32 7.66
CA ALA A 86 7.15 -5.33 7.23
C ALA A 86 7.81 -6.68 6.87
N PHE A 87 9.13 -6.84 6.98
CA PHE A 87 9.81 -8.09 6.65
C PHE A 87 9.33 -9.25 7.54
N ALA A 88 8.97 -10.37 6.92
CA ALA A 88 8.54 -11.59 7.58
C ALA A 88 9.35 -12.79 7.04
N ALA A 89 10.04 -13.50 7.92
CA ALA A 89 10.85 -14.64 7.52
C ALA A 89 9.96 -15.77 7.00
N GLY A 90 10.27 -16.30 5.81
CA GLY A 90 9.47 -17.36 5.18
C GLY A 90 8.20 -16.88 4.47
N LEU A 91 7.91 -15.57 4.50
CA LEU A 91 6.77 -14.97 3.81
C LEU A 91 7.19 -13.69 3.08
N ASP A 92 7.44 -13.81 1.78
CA ASP A 92 7.81 -12.67 0.95
C ASP A 92 6.63 -11.70 0.81
N ILE A 93 6.73 -10.55 1.46
CA ILE A 93 5.76 -9.45 1.36
C ILE A 93 6.29 -8.43 0.34
N ALA A 94 5.44 -8.00 -0.59
CA ALA A 94 5.72 -6.89 -1.49
C ALA A 94 4.81 -5.72 -1.15
N GLY A 95 5.35 -4.50 -1.02
CA GLY A 95 4.54 -3.36 -0.60
C GLY A 95 5.24 -2.01 -0.71
N LYS A 96 4.52 -0.95 -0.35
CA LYS A 96 5.05 0.41 -0.33
C LYS A 96 4.53 1.21 0.84
N THR A 97 5.45 1.94 1.46
CA THR A 97 5.18 2.97 2.46
C THR A 97 4.66 4.25 1.81
N GLY A 98 3.68 4.87 2.45
CA GLY A 98 3.24 6.23 2.17
C GLY A 98 3.22 7.06 3.45
N THR A 99 3.54 8.33 3.31
CA THR A 99 3.38 9.34 4.36
C THR A 99 2.65 10.51 3.71
N VAL A 100 1.46 10.85 4.22
CA VAL A 100 0.65 11.96 3.68
C VAL A 100 0.73 13.13 4.65
N GLN A 101 1.25 14.27 4.18
CA GLN A 101 1.35 15.47 4.98
C GLN A 101 -0.04 16.08 5.20
N VAL A 102 -0.39 16.37 6.46
CA VAL A 102 -1.68 16.97 6.82
C VAL A 102 -1.65 18.49 6.68
N VAL A 103 -0.49 19.11 6.90
CA VAL A 103 -0.31 20.57 6.77
C VAL A 103 0.87 20.83 5.84
N ALA A 104 0.72 21.78 4.91
CA ALA A 104 1.83 22.25 4.10
C ALA A 104 2.83 22.99 5.00
N GLN A 105 4.10 22.62 4.94
CA GLN A 105 5.14 23.22 5.77
C GLN A 105 6.20 23.89 4.89
N GLU A 106 6.51 25.14 5.20
CA GLU A 106 7.55 25.92 4.51
C GLU A 106 8.97 25.45 4.86
N THR A 107 9.12 24.72 5.97
CA THR A 107 10.39 24.16 6.45
C THR A 107 10.23 22.69 6.81
N TRP A 108 11.32 21.93 6.75
CA TRP A 108 11.32 20.53 7.19
C TRP A 108 11.19 20.46 8.71
N ILE A 109 10.00 20.12 9.21
CA ILE A 109 9.76 19.83 10.63
C ILE A 109 9.49 18.33 10.75
N ASP A 110 10.05 17.69 11.79
CA ASP A 110 9.70 16.32 12.08
C ASP A 110 8.23 16.27 12.50
N SER A 111 7.39 15.63 11.69
CA SER A 111 5.95 15.50 11.96
C SER A 111 5.65 14.96 13.37
N ALA A 112 6.55 14.18 13.97
CA ALA A 112 6.40 13.69 15.34
C ALA A 112 6.35 14.81 16.40
N THR A 113 6.90 15.99 16.12
CA THR A 113 6.92 17.13 17.06
C THR A 113 5.69 18.02 16.93
N LEU A 114 4.83 17.79 15.94
CA LEU A 114 3.60 18.55 15.73
C LEU A 114 2.47 18.09 16.66
N PRO A 115 1.47 18.96 16.91
CA PRO A 115 0.18 18.56 17.48
C PRO A 115 -0.39 17.36 16.72
N TRP A 116 -1.07 16.46 17.43
CA TRP A 116 -1.55 15.20 16.87
C TRP A 116 -2.31 15.39 15.55
N GLU A 117 -3.21 16.36 15.51
CA GLU A 117 -4.09 16.70 14.39
C GLU A 117 -3.32 17.24 13.17
N GLN A 118 -2.05 17.58 13.33
CA GLN A 118 -1.17 18.09 12.29
C GLN A 118 -0.13 17.06 11.85
N ARG A 119 -0.10 15.89 12.50
CA ARG A 119 0.83 14.82 12.15
C ARG A 119 0.41 14.13 10.87
N ASP A 120 1.40 13.66 10.13
CA ASP A 120 1.22 12.99 8.86
C ASP A 120 0.40 11.71 9.05
N HIS A 121 -0.32 11.31 8.01
CA HIS A 121 -0.95 10.01 8.01
C HIS A 121 0.03 8.94 7.54
N ALA A 122 0.02 7.80 8.22
CA ALA A 122 0.85 6.65 7.88
C ALA A 122 0.06 5.69 6.98
N TRP A 123 0.64 5.35 5.83
CA TRP A 123 0.11 4.36 4.91
C TRP A 123 1.09 3.23 4.68
N PHE A 124 0.56 2.02 4.53
CA PHE A 124 1.29 0.91 3.93
C PHE A 124 0.32 0.04 3.14
N ALA A 125 0.61 -0.17 1.87
CA ALA A 125 -0.14 -1.07 1.01
C ALA A 125 0.78 -2.22 0.57
N SER A 126 0.30 -3.45 0.67
CA SER A 126 1.10 -4.64 0.39
C SER A 126 0.27 -5.82 -0.08
N TYR A 127 0.94 -6.80 -0.67
CA TYR A 127 0.41 -8.13 -0.94
C TYR A 127 1.43 -9.20 -0.60
N ALA A 128 0.95 -10.39 -0.27
CA ALA A 128 1.78 -11.56 0.01
C ALA A 128 1.04 -12.87 -0.30
N PRO A 129 1.78 -13.97 -0.54
CA PRO A 129 3.19 -14.01 -0.92
C PRO A 129 3.49 -13.25 -2.22
N ALA A 130 4.71 -12.73 -2.41
CA ALA A 130 5.03 -11.91 -3.59
C ALA A 130 5.00 -12.69 -4.91
N GLY A 131 5.38 -13.98 -4.86
CA GLY A 131 5.42 -14.89 -6.01
C GLY A 131 4.05 -15.47 -6.39
N ASP A 132 3.25 -15.85 -5.40
CA ASP A 132 1.86 -16.34 -5.56
C ASP A 132 0.93 -15.53 -4.64
N PRO A 133 0.47 -14.33 -5.05
CA PRO A 133 -0.26 -13.44 -4.16
C PRO A 133 -1.64 -13.95 -3.76
N ARG A 134 -1.91 -13.98 -2.45
CA ARG A 134 -3.16 -14.48 -1.87
C ARG A 134 -3.94 -13.43 -1.11
N LEU A 135 -3.24 -12.47 -0.52
CA LEU A 135 -3.84 -11.43 0.31
C LEU A 135 -3.25 -10.06 -0.05
N VAL A 136 -4.13 -9.06 -0.14
CA VAL A 136 -3.77 -7.64 -0.18
C VAL A 136 -4.16 -7.01 1.14
N VAL A 137 -3.26 -6.22 1.72
CA VAL A 137 -3.49 -5.47 2.96
C VAL A 137 -3.18 -4.00 2.71
N VAL A 138 -4.10 -3.12 3.12
CA VAL A 138 -3.87 -1.68 3.15
C VAL A 138 -4.11 -1.21 4.57
N VAL A 139 -3.06 -0.67 5.20
CA VAL A 139 -3.12 -0.07 6.52
C VAL A 139 -3.04 1.44 6.37
N PHE A 140 -4.04 2.12 6.92
CA PHE A 140 -4.09 3.57 7.07
C PHE A 140 -4.19 3.89 8.56
N VAL A 141 -3.25 4.68 9.06
CA VAL A 141 -3.25 5.20 10.44
C VAL A 141 -3.30 6.71 10.36
N GLU A 142 -4.47 7.25 10.70
CA GLU A 142 -4.66 8.69 10.82
C GLU A 142 -3.70 9.25 11.86
N HIS A 143 -3.02 10.33 11.48
CA HIS A 143 -1.97 10.99 12.28
C HIS A 143 -0.85 10.07 12.80
N GLY A 144 -0.67 8.90 12.17
CA GLY A 144 0.31 7.88 12.56
C GLY A 144 1.77 8.24 12.22
N GLY A 145 2.02 9.39 11.60
CA GLY A 145 3.32 9.85 11.18
C GLY A 145 3.90 8.98 10.05
N LYS A 146 5.04 8.34 10.30
CA LYS A 146 5.81 7.60 9.29
C LYS A 146 5.18 6.23 9.00
N GLY A 147 4.80 5.99 7.75
CA GLY A 147 4.26 4.70 7.28
C GLY A 147 5.11 3.48 7.63
N SER A 148 6.43 3.62 7.59
CA SER A 148 7.38 2.55 7.94
C SER A 148 7.35 2.15 9.42
N ARG A 149 6.92 3.03 10.33
CA ARG A 149 6.90 2.77 11.78
C ARG A 149 5.53 2.38 12.28
N ALA A 150 4.47 2.98 11.73
CA ALA A 150 3.11 2.76 12.22
C ALA A 150 2.33 1.74 11.39
N ALA A 151 2.38 1.83 10.05
CA ALA A 151 1.50 1.03 9.18
C ALA A 151 2.15 -0.29 8.74
N ALA A 152 3.45 -0.28 8.43
CA ALA A 152 4.18 -1.46 7.95
C ALA A 152 4.19 -2.65 8.95
N PRO A 153 4.43 -2.45 10.27
CA PRO A 153 4.38 -3.55 11.23
C PRO A 153 2.99 -4.17 11.38
N VAL A 154 1.93 -3.36 11.29
CA VAL A 154 0.55 -3.84 11.35
C VAL A 154 0.24 -4.72 10.14
N ALA A 155 0.66 -4.30 8.95
CA ALA A 155 0.46 -5.09 7.74
C ALA A 155 1.21 -6.43 7.79
N LYS A 156 2.43 -6.44 8.35
CA LYS A 156 3.18 -7.68 8.61
C LYS A 156 2.39 -8.63 9.49
N ALA A 157 1.91 -8.16 10.65
CA ALA A 157 1.16 -9.01 11.58
C ALA A 157 -0.10 -9.63 10.93
N LEU A 158 -0.78 -8.87 10.06
CA LEU A 158 -1.94 -9.37 9.31
C LEU A 158 -1.55 -10.46 8.30
N HIS A 159 -0.45 -10.26 7.57
CA HIS A 159 0.06 -11.25 6.61
C HIS A 159 0.55 -12.52 7.29
N GLU A 160 1.33 -12.40 8.37
CA GLU A 160 1.80 -13.55 9.17
C GLU A 160 0.60 -14.32 9.72
N LYS A 161 -0.40 -13.63 10.28
CA LYS A 161 -1.57 -14.30 10.84
C LYS A 161 -2.41 -15.02 9.79
N ALA A 162 -2.59 -14.42 8.63
CA ALA A 162 -3.28 -15.07 7.52
C ALA A 162 -2.51 -16.30 7.03
N HIS A 163 -1.19 -16.18 6.89
CA HIS A 163 -0.33 -17.26 6.43
C HIS A 163 -0.32 -18.46 7.38
N GLU A 164 -0.23 -18.23 8.69
CA GLU A 164 -0.38 -19.24 9.74
C GLU A 164 -1.72 -19.98 9.65
N SER A 165 -2.80 -19.24 9.40
CA SER A 165 -4.15 -19.82 9.36
C SER A 165 -4.36 -20.73 8.15
N GLU A 166 -3.64 -20.49 7.05
CA GLU A 166 -3.67 -21.32 5.83
C GLU A 166 -2.79 -22.57 5.94
N HIS A 167 -1.69 -22.52 6.71
CA HIS A 167 -0.69 -23.59 6.78
C HIS A 167 -0.66 -24.36 8.11
N GLY A 168 -1.53 -24.00 9.06
CA GLY A 168 -1.53 -24.53 10.42
C GLY A 168 -0.44 -23.87 11.28
N ILE A 169 -0.65 -23.86 12.61
CA ILE A 169 0.26 -23.20 13.56
C ILE A 169 1.65 -23.84 13.46
N VAL A 170 2.60 -23.14 12.84
CA VAL A 170 4.02 -23.43 13.04
C VAL A 170 4.36 -22.89 14.43
N GLN A 171 4.60 -23.80 15.39
CA GLN A 171 5.02 -23.39 16.72
C GLN A 171 6.34 -22.61 16.64
N PRO A 172 6.49 -21.52 17.41
CA PRO A 172 7.77 -20.83 17.49
C PRO A 172 8.79 -21.73 18.20
N SER A 173 10.00 -21.80 17.63
CA SER A 173 11.20 -22.38 18.26
C SER A 173 11.69 -21.52 19.42
#